data_AF-A0A4V1UPI2-F1
#
_entry.id   AF-A0A4V1UPI2-F1
#
_cell.length_a   1.000
_cell.length_b   1.000
_cell.length_c   1.000
_cell.angle_alpha   90.00
_cell.angle_beta   90.00
_cell.angle_gamma   90.00
#
_symmetry.space_group_name_H-M   'P 1'
#
loop_
_entity.id
_entity.type
_entity.pdbx_description
1 polymer ?
#
loop_
_entity_poly.entity_id
_entity_poly.type
_entity_poly.pdbx_seq_one_letter_code
_entity_poly.pdbx_strand_id
1 'polypeptide(L)'
;MKKIILLFTFFCALAASKANDVVVTNVSLINQTTAGPLNTHYTSVQFNINWKNSWRTSTNESNYDGCWIFVKYRKQSTSVWLHATLNTTGQTAPAGSIIQPVADGKGAFIYRSGNGIGNVSYANAAVRWNYGADGVLDNENVEVKVYAVEMVYIPQSPFNLGNASSEFYKFRDGATDTWFPVTSENAINCGTAAGNLYADAN
;
A
#
# COMPACT_ATOMS: atom_id res chain seq x y z
N MET A 1 -16.17 12.92 35.13
CA MET A 1 -14.89 13.61 34.85
C MET A 1 -13.93 12.80 33.99
N LYS A 2 -13.46 11.60 34.39
CA LYS A 2 -12.54 10.77 33.56
C LYS A 2 -13.03 10.48 32.14
N LYS A 3 -14.34 10.21 31.97
CA LYS A 3 -14.98 9.99 30.65
C LYS A 3 -15.02 11.26 29.78
N ILE A 4 -15.15 12.44 30.38
CA ILE A 4 -15.18 13.72 29.68
C ILE A 4 -13.77 14.11 29.23
N ILE A 5 -12.77 13.89 30.09
CA ILE A 5 -11.35 14.11 29.76
C ILE A 5 -10.92 13.18 28.62
N LEU A 6 -11.26 11.89 28.67
CA LEU A 6 -10.94 10.93 27.60
C LEU A 6 -11.56 11.33 26.25
N LEU A 7 -12.82 11.79 26.25
CA LEU A 7 -13.50 12.27 25.06
C LEU A 7 -12.82 13.52 24.49
N PHE A 8 -12.44 14.47 25.34
CA PHE A 8 -11.75 15.70 24.93
C PHE A 8 -10.35 15.41 24.38
N THR A 9 -9.58 14.52 25.02
CA THR A 9 -8.26 14.08 24.55
C THR A 9 -8.35 13.36 23.20
N PHE A 10 -9.40 12.56 22.98
CA PHE A 10 -9.66 11.91 21.69
C PHE A 10 -9.94 12.94 20.57
N PHE A 11 -10.76 13.95 20.83
CA PHE A 11 -11.05 15.01 19.85
C PHE A 11 -9.83 15.90 19.55
N CYS A 12 -8.99 16.20 20.55
CA CYS A 12 -7.75 16.96 20.32
C CYS A 12 -6.73 16.16 19.48
N ALA A 13 -6.64 14.84 19.67
CA ALA A 13 -5.74 13.99 18.89
C ALA A 13 -6.13 13.88 17.41
N LEU A 14 -7.43 13.90 17.09
CA LEU A 14 -7.94 13.89 15.71
C LEU A 14 -7.67 15.20 14.96
N ALA A 15 -7.59 16.33 15.67
CA ALA A 15 -7.33 17.64 15.04
C ALA A 15 -5.86 17.84 14.62
N ALA A 16 -4.94 17.03 15.15
CA ALA A 16 -3.51 17.13 14.90
C ALA A 16 -3.00 16.16 13.81
N SER A 17 -3.81 15.20 13.36
CA SER A 17 -3.39 14.27 12.30
C SER A 17 -3.49 14.95 10.93
N LYS A 18 -2.35 15.29 10.34
CA LYS A 18 -2.23 15.68 8.93
C LYS A 18 -2.10 14.39 8.10
N ALA A 19 -3.15 13.99 7.41
CA ALA A 19 -3.07 13.00 6.33
C ALA A 19 -3.16 13.74 4.98
N ASN A 20 -2.68 13.16 3.88
CA ASN A 20 -2.88 13.78 2.56
C ASN A 20 -4.29 13.53 1.98
N ASP A 21 -5.29 13.37 2.84
CA ASP A 21 -6.71 13.26 2.47
C ASP A 21 -6.99 12.20 1.39
N VAL A 22 -6.44 11.00 1.53
CA VAL A 22 -6.84 9.86 0.69
C VAL A 22 -8.32 9.56 0.91
N VAL A 23 -9.11 9.69 -0.14
CA VAL A 23 -10.55 9.49 -0.11
C VAL A 23 -10.98 8.58 -1.25
N VAL A 24 -11.67 7.50 -0.89
CA VAL A 24 -12.30 6.57 -1.82
C VAL A 24 -13.81 6.75 -1.78
N THR A 25 -14.43 6.90 -2.95
CA THR A 25 -15.88 7.13 -3.08
C THR A 25 -16.45 6.34 -4.27
N ASN A 26 -17.78 6.34 -4.39
CA ASN A 26 -18.51 5.78 -5.53
C ASN A 26 -18.12 4.32 -5.84
N VAL A 27 -17.98 3.50 -4.79
CA VAL A 27 -17.69 2.08 -4.93
C VAL A 27 -18.91 1.37 -5.53
N SER A 28 -18.71 0.63 -6.61
CA SER A 28 -19.75 -0.16 -7.27
C SER A 28 -19.18 -1.43 -7.92
N LEU A 29 -20.04 -2.42 -8.16
CA LEU A 29 -19.71 -3.61 -8.93
C LEU A 29 -20.27 -3.46 -10.35
N ILE A 30 -19.44 -3.71 -11.35
CA ILE A 30 -19.80 -3.62 -12.77
C ILE A 30 -19.24 -4.80 -13.56
N ASN A 31 -19.74 -5.00 -14.78
CA ASN A 31 -19.17 -5.94 -15.76
C ASN A 31 -18.98 -7.37 -15.22
N GLN A 32 -19.99 -7.89 -14.50
CA GLN A 32 -19.96 -9.29 -14.04
C GLN A 32 -19.83 -10.24 -15.23
N THR A 33 -18.93 -11.21 -15.11
CA THR A 33 -18.72 -12.28 -16.09
C THR A 33 -18.91 -13.63 -15.41
N THR A 34 -19.78 -14.46 -15.99
CA THR A 34 -20.19 -15.78 -15.49
C THR A 34 -19.89 -16.89 -16.50
N ALA A 35 -18.88 -16.68 -17.34
CA ALA A 35 -18.46 -17.66 -18.34
C ALA A 35 -17.45 -18.65 -17.76
N GLY A 36 -17.69 -19.95 -17.99
CA GLY A 36 -16.82 -21.03 -17.57
C GLY A 36 -17.21 -21.64 -16.22
N PRO A 37 -16.31 -22.37 -15.57
CA PRO A 37 -16.52 -22.87 -14.21
C PRO A 37 -16.57 -21.73 -13.20
N LEU A 38 -17.35 -21.89 -12.11
CA LEU A 38 -17.57 -20.84 -11.11
C LEU A 38 -16.27 -20.18 -10.61
N ASN A 39 -15.20 -20.96 -10.38
CA ASN A 39 -13.93 -20.42 -9.87
C ASN A 39 -13.20 -19.48 -10.86
N THR A 40 -13.65 -19.36 -12.11
CA THR A 40 -13.12 -18.40 -13.09
C THR A 40 -13.96 -17.13 -13.21
N HIS A 41 -15.11 -17.05 -12.52
CA HIS A 41 -16.01 -15.92 -12.59
C HIS A 41 -15.43 -14.68 -11.90
N TYR A 42 -15.72 -13.50 -12.45
CA TYR A 42 -15.17 -12.25 -11.95
C TYR A 42 -16.08 -11.05 -12.22
N THR A 43 -15.85 -9.97 -11.49
CA THR A 43 -16.51 -8.66 -11.66
C THR A 43 -15.45 -7.56 -11.51
N SER A 44 -15.76 -6.36 -11.98
CA SER A 44 -14.93 -5.19 -11.75
C SER A 44 -15.49 -4.40 -10.56
N VAL A 45 -14.64 -4.16 -9.56
CA VAL A 45 -14.90 -3.25 -8.45
C VAL A 45 -14.47 -1.86 -8.89
N GLN A 46 -15.43 -1.03 -9.29
CA GLN A 46 -15.20 0.35 -9.71
C GLN A 46 -15.24 1.28 -8.49
N PHE A 47 -14.42 2.32 -8.50
CA PHE A 47 -14.36 3.35 -7.47
C PHE A 47 -13.74 4.65 -8.01
N ASN A 48 -13.94 5.72 -7.27
CA ASN A 48 -13.18 6.96 -7.40
C ASN A 48 -12.16 7.03 -6.26
N ILE A 49 -10.99 7.59 -6.53
CA ILE A 49 -9.96 7.85 -5.52
C ILE A 49 -9.29 9.20 -5.75
N ASN A 50 -9.05 9.95 -4.67
CA ASN A 50 -8.34 11.22 -4.71
C ASN A 50 -7.46 11.35 -3.47
N TRP A 51 -6.37 12.11 -3.61
CA TRP A 51 -5.51 12.50 -2.50
C TRP A 51 -4.71 13.75 -2.89
N LYS A 52 -4.15 14.40 -1.86
CA LYS A 52 -3.43 15.67 -1.98
C LYS A 52 -1.92 15.45 -2.09
N ASN A 53 -1.23 16.48 -2.57
CA ASN A 53 0.24 16.58 -2.53
C ASN A 53 0.99 15.40 -3.16
N SER A 54 0.36 14.66 -4.07
CA SER A 54 1.04 13.59 -4.79
C SER A 54 2.26 14.15 -5.52
N TRP A 55 3.28 13.30 -5.75
CA TRP A 55 4.41 13.59 -6.62
C TRP A 55 4.91 12.33 -7.36
N ARG A 56 5.54 12.56 -8.51
CA ARG A 56 6.40 11.58 -9.16
C ARG A 56 7.60 12.29 -9.78
N THR A 57 8.79 11.79 -9.50
CA THR A 57 10.04 12.24 -10.11
C THR A 57 10.79 11.07 -10.73
N SER A 58 11.56 11.36 -11.77
CA SER A 58 12.51 10.42 -12.38
C SER A 58 13.96 10.95 -12.30
N THR A 59 14.18 12.02 -11.54
CA THR A 59 15.50 12.59 -11.26
C THR A 59 15.78 12.51 -9.76
N ASN A 60 17.07 12.47 -9.41
CA ASN A 60 17.54 12.34 -8.03
C ASN A 60 16.98 11.08 -7.33
N GLU A 61 16.07 11.25 -6.37
CA GLU A 61 15.48 10.17 -5.57
C GLU A 61 14.69 9.19 -6.42
N SER A 62 14.22 9.61 -7.61
CA SER A 62 13.47 8.77 -8.56
C SER A 62 12.29 8.02 -7.91
N ASN A 63 11.67 8.66 -6.92
CA ASN A 63 10.59 8.11 -6.10
C ASN A 63 9.25 8.73 -6.48
N TYR A 64 8.18 8.14 -5.95
CA TYR A 64 6.83 8.67 -6.12
C TYR A 64 5.92 8.15 -5.03
N ASP A 65 4.82 8.86 -4.81
CA ASP A 65 3.74 8.38 -3.97
C ASP A 65 2.66 7.65 -4.77
N GLY A 66 1.81 6.95 -4.03
CA GLY A 66 0.64 6.28 -4.54
C GLY A 66 -0.23 5.76 -3.41
N CYS A 67 -1.31 5.08 -3.76
CA CYS A 67 -2.15 4.40 -2.80
C CYS A 67 -2.06 2.88 -3.00
N TRP A 68 -1.77 2.15 -1.94
CA TRP A 68 -2.08 0.73 -1.84
C TRP A 68 -3.58 0.56 -1.63
N ILE A 69 -4.27 -0.02 -2.61
CA ILE A 69 -5.70 -0.31 -2.57
C ILE A 69 -5.96 -1.80 -2.35
N PHE A 70 -6.96 -2.11 -1.54
CA PHE A 70 -7.44 -3.47 -1.35
C PHE A 70 -8.94 -3.49 -1.13
N VAL A 71 -9.56 -4.62 -1.48
CA VAL A 71 -11.01 -4.76 -1.45
C VAL A 71 -11.41 -5.77 -0.38
N LYS A 72 -12.36 -5.36 0.47
CA LYS A 72 -13.03 -6.23 1.42
C LYS A 72 -14.47 -6.44 0.97
N TYR A 73 -14.97 -7.66 1.14
CA TYR A 73 -16.35 -7.98 0.85
C TYR A 73 -16.99 -8.73 2.01
N ARG A 74 -18.31 -8.69 2.07
CA ARG A 74 -19.11 -9.43 3.04
C ARG A 74 -20.35 -9.97 2.33
N LYS A 75 -20.62 -11.26 2.44
CA LYS A 75 -21.89 -11.83 2.00
C LYS A 75 -22.99 -11.31 2.92
N GLN A 76 -24.11 -10.82 2.38
CA GLN A 76 -25.18 -10.21 3.19
C GLN A 76 -25.76 -11.18 4.23
N SER A 77 -25.68 -12.49 3.96
CA SER A 77 -26.04 -13.58 4.87
C SER A 77 -25.10 -13.73 6.08
N THR A 78 -24.01 -12.96 6.15
CA THR A 78 -22.95 -13.11 7.16
C THR A 78 -22.51 -11.77 7.74
N SER A 79 -21.81 -11.81 8.88
CA SER A 79 -21.16 -10.63 9.49
C SER A 79 -19.65 -10.53 9.19
N VAL A 80 -19.08 -11.53 8.51
CA VAL A 80 -17.62 -11.67 8.34
C VAL A 80 -17.15 -10.90 7.11
N TRP A 81 -16.19 -10.00 7.30
CA TRP A 81 -15.49 -9.32 6.20
C TRP A 81 -14.31 -10.17 5.71
N LEU A 82 -14.34 -10.51 4.43
CA LEU A 82 -13.34 -11.30 3.74
C LEU A 82 -12.52 -10.39 2.80
N HIS A 83 -11.35 -10.88 2.39
CA HIS A 83 -10.46 -10.16 1.50
C HIS A 83 -10.64 -10.68 0.06
N ALA A 84 -10.94 -9.78 -0.88
CA ALA A 84 -11.16 -10.11 -2.28
C ALA A 84 -9.85 -10.44 -3.00
N THR A 85 -9.84 -11.52 -3.78
CA THR A 85 -8.69 -11.92 -4.61
C THR A 85 -8.75 -11.18 -5.95
N LEU A 86 -7.86 -10.21 -6.11
CA LEU A 86 -7.73 -9.40 -7.32
C LEU A 86 -6.95 -10.15 -8.41
N ASN A 87 -7.38 -10.00 -9.66
CA ASN A 87 -6.64 -10.48 -10.81
C ASN A 87 -5.42 -9.58 -11.09
N THR A 88 -4.34 -10.15 -11.59
CA THR A 88 -3.14 -9.40 -12.00
C THR A 88 -3.33 -8.56 -13.27
N THR A 89 -4.45 -8.76 -13.98
CA THR A 89 -4.79 -8.09 -15.24
C THR A 89 -6.25 -7.65 -15.25
N GLY A 90 -6.68 -6.90 -16.28
CA GLY A 90 -8.08 -6.46 -16.45
C GLY A 90 -8.50 -5.30 -15.55
N GLN A 91 -7.53 -4.50 -15.09
CA GLN A 91 -7.79 -3.26 -14.35
C GLN A 91 -8.17 -2.14 -15.33
N THR A 92 -8.90 -1.15 -14.85
CA THR A 92 -9.16 0.10 -15.58
C THR A 92 -8.45 1.23 -14.88
N ALA A 93 -7.32 1.68 -15.44
CA ALA A 93 -6.57 2.82 -14.94
C ALA A 93 -7.10 4.12 -15.58
N PRO A 94 -7.56 5.10 -14.78
CA PRO A 94 -7.93 6.41 -15.30
C PRO A 94 -6.74 7.14 -15.94
N ALA A 95 -7.02 8.09 -16.83
CA ALA A 95 -5.98 8.88 -17.49
C ALA A 95 -5.04 9.55 -16.47
N GLY A 96 -3.74 9.50 -16.73
CA GLY A 96 -2.72 10.04 -15.82
C GLY A 96 -2.41 9.17 -14.60
N SER A 97 -2.91 7.93 -14.55
CA SER A 97 -2.62 6.96 -13.50
C SER A 97 -2.12 5.62 -14.05
N ILE A 98 -1.50 4.83 -13.17
CA ILE A 98 -1.23 3.41 -13.35
C ILE A 98 -1.92 2.68 -12.19
N ILE A 99 -2.53 1.54 -12.48
CA ILE A 99 -2.97 0.57 -11.47
C ILE A 99 -2.13 -0.69 -11.64
N GLN A 100 -1.38 -1.07 -10.61
CA GLN A 100 -0.48 -2.21 -10.59
C GLN A 100 -0.93 -3.21 -9.51
N PRO A 101 -1.70 -4.25 -9.88
CA PRO A 101 -1.99 -5.35 -8.98
C PRO A 101 -0.70 -6.08 -8.56
N VAL A 102 -0.68 -6.60 -7.34
CA VAL A 102 0.42 -7.45 -6.88
C VAL A 102 0.13 -8.93 -7.15
N ALA A 103 1.20 -9.73 -7.21
CA ALA A 103 1.14 -11.13 -7.60
C ALA A 103 0.32 -12.02 -6.64
N ASP A 104 0.23 -11.66 -5.36
CA ASP A 104 -0.56 -12.42 -4.37
C ASP A 104 -2.07 -12.15 -4.44
N GLY A 105 -2.50 -11.21 -5.30
CA GLY A 105 -3.89 -10.83 -5.51
C GLY A 105 -4.53 -10.13 -4.31
N LYS A 106 -3.78 -9.63 -3.33
CA LYS A 106 -4.33 -8.97 -2.12
C LYS A 106 -4.40 -7.45 -2.21
N GLY A 107 -4.14 -6.90 -3.38
CA GLY A 107 -4.32 -5.48 -3.63
C GLY A 107 -3.66 -5.02 -4.91
N ALA A 108 -3.61 -3.71 -5.07
CA ALA A 108 -2.94 -3.04 -6.16
C ALA A 108 -2.37 -1.70 -5.67
N PHE A 109 -1.33 -1.20 -6.34
CA PHE A 109 -0.93 0.20 -6.20
C PHE A 109 -1.63 1.04 -7.27
N ILE A 110 -2.10 2.22 -6.93
CA ILE A 110 -2.50 3.26 -7.88
C ILE A 110 -1.65 4.52 -7.67
N TYR A 111 -1.05 5.02 -8.75
CA TYR A 111 -0.11 6.15 -8.70
C TYR A 111 -0.08 6.89 -10.03
N ARG A 112 0.59 8.05 -10.09
CA ARG A 112 0.73 8.82 -11.33
C ARG A 112 1.44 8.04 -12.41
N SER A 113 0.97 8.14 -13.66
CA SER A 113 1.65 7.50 -14.80
C SER A 113 2.94 8.22 -15.25
N GLY A 114 3.11 9.50 -14.89
CA GLY A 114 4.29 10.29 -15.25
C GLY A 114 4.68 11.31 -14.19
N ASN A 115 5.80 11.99 -14.40
CA ASN A 115 6.33 12.99 -13.47
C ASN A 115 5.34 14.15 -13.28
N GLY A 116 5.25 14.66 -12.06
CA GLY A 116 4.37 15.77 -11.72
C GLY A 116 4.19 15.92 -10.22
N ILE A 117 3.66 17.07 -9.81
CA ILE A 117 3.36 17.42 -8.41
C ILE A 117 1.95 18.00 -8.34
N GLY A 118 1.24 17.75 -7.25
CA GLY A 118 -0.05 18.37 -6.95
C GLY A 118 -1.09 17.37 -6.48
N ASN A 119 -2.35 17.77 -6.44
CA ASN A 119 -3.43 16.86 -6.09
C ASN A 119 -3.75 15.92 -7.27
N VAL A 120 -4.32 14.76 -6.98
CA VAL A 120 -4.87 13.85 -7.99
C VAL A 120 -6.31 13.51 -7.68
N SER A 121 -7.08 13.27 -8.73
CA SER A 121 -8.46 12.78 -8.63
C SER A 121 -8.72 11.86 -9.81
N TYR A 122 -8.83 10.57 -9.51
CA TYR A 122 -9.04 9.51 -10.50
C TYR A 122 -10.46 8.98 -10.37
N ALA A 123 -11.27 9.22 -11.41
CA ALA A 123 -12.63 8.73 -11.49
C ALA A 123 -12.70 7.42 -12.28
N ASN A 124 -13.64 6.55 -11.92
CA ASN A 124 -13.93 5.30 -12.61
C ASN A 124 -12.72 4.34 -12.70
N ALA A 125 -11.81 4.40 -11.71
CA ALA A 125 -10.81 3.37 -11.54
C ALA A 125 -11.51 2.04 -11.26
N ALA A 126 -10.99 0.93 -11.78
CA ALA A 126 -11.57 -0.37 -11.49
C ALA A 126 -10.52 -1.44 -11.31
N VAL A 127 -10.75 -2.30 -10.32
CA VAL A 127 -9.97 -3.53 -10.11
C VAL A 127 -10.79 -4.78 -10.37
N ARG A 128 -10.19 -5.78 -11.03
CA ARG A 128 -10.88 -7.04 -11.31
C ARG A 128 -10.82 -7.96 -10.10
N TRP A 129 -11.98 -8.27 -9.52
CA TRP A 129 -12.15 -9.24 -8.43
C TRP A 129 -12.61 -10.59 -8.98
N ASN A 130 -11.82 -11.64 -8.75
CA ASN A 130 -12.17 -13.02 -9.09
C ASN A 130 -13.10 -13.63 -8.01
N TYR A 131 -14.31 -13.08 -7.85
CA TYR A 131 -15.24 -13.45 -6.76
C TYR A 131 -15.57 -14.95 -6.70
N GLY A 132 -15.60 -15.63 -7.85
CA GLY A 132 -15.87 -17.06 -7.90
C GLY A 132 -14.77 -17.89 -7.27
N ALA A 133 -13.50 -17.48 -7.41
CA ALA A 133 -12.37 -18.10 -6.73
C ALA A 133 -12.42 -17.91 -5.20
N ASP A 134 -13.10 -16.85 -4.74
CA ASP A 134 -13.36 -16.58 -3.33
C ASP A 134 -14.66 -17.23 -2.81
N GLY A 135 -15.28 -18.12 -3.61
CA GLY A 135 -16.46 -18.89 -3.23
C GLY A 135 -17.74 -18.05 -3.11
N VAL A 136 -17.83 -16.94 -3.83
CA VAL A 136 -19.05 -16.15 -3.98
C VAL A 136 -19.83 -16.67 -5.20
N LEU A 137 -21.13 -16.93 -5.04
CA LEU A 137 -22.00 -17.38 -6.12
C LEU A 137 -22.47 -16.18 -6.97
N ASP A 138 -22.81 -16.43 -8.24
CA ASP A 138 -23.20 -15.38 -9.19
C ASP A 138 -24.42 -14.56 -8.74
N ASN A 139 -25.33 -15.20 -7.99
CA ASN A 139 -26.56 -14.60 -7.47
C ASN A 139 -26.47 -14.24 -5.97
N GLU A 140 -25.28 -14.30 -5.37
CA GLU A 140 -25.09 -13.92 -3.96
C GLU A 140 -25.04 -12.39 -3.82
N ASN A 141 -25.85 -11.85 -2.93
CA ASN A 141 -25.77 -10.44 -2.57
C ASN A 141 -24.56 -10.18 -1.66
N VAL A 142 -23.68 -9.27 -2.07
CA VAL A 142 -22.49 -8.88 -1.30
C VAL A 142 -22.45 -7.38 -1.06
N GLU A 143 -21.86 -7.00 0.07
CA GLU A 143 -21.37 -5.66 0.32
C GLU A 143 -19.88 -5.60 0.03
N VAL A 144 -19.42 -4.49 -0.55
CA VAL A 144 -18.02 -4.28 -0.89
C VAL A 144 -17.53 -2.95 -0.34
N LYS A 145 -16.30 -2.96 0.18
CA LYS A 145 -15.57 -1.78 0.61
C LYS A 145 -14.18 -1.78 -0.02
N VAL A 146 -13.80 -0.64 -0.58
CA VAL A 146 -12.45 -0.39 -1.07
C VAL A 146 -11.72 0.44 -0.03
N TYR A 147 -10.55 -0.01 0.39
CA TYR A 147 -9.67 0.69 1.29
C TYR A 147 -8.43 1.14 0.53
N ALA A 148 -7.87 2.27 0.95
CA ALA A 148 -6.65 2.82 0.39
C ALA A 148 -5.73 3.29 1.51
N VAL A 149 -4.44 3.02 1.36
CA VAL A 149 -3.37 3.50 2.25
C VAL A 149 -2.35 4.21 1.38
N GLU A 150 -2.01 5.45 1.70
CA GLU A 150 -0.96 6.18 1.00
C GLU A 150 0.41 5.56 1.29
N MET A 151 1.20 5.37 0.24
CA MET A 151 2.50 4.72 0.26
C MET A 151 3.47 5.49 -0.63
N VAL A 152 4.76 5.37 -0.34
CA VAL A 152 5.83 5.91 -1.18
C VAL A 152 6.64 4.76 -1.75
N TYR A 153 6.80 4.75 -3.08
CA TYR A 153 7.76 3.88 -3.74
C TYR A 153 9.16 4.45 -3.56
N ILE A 154 10.04 3.71 -2.89
CA ILE A 154 11.46 4.03 -2.77
C ILE A 154 12.24 3.08 -3.70
N PRO A 155 13.01 3.59 -4.67
CA PRO A 155 13.82 2.74 -5.53
C PRO A 155 14.84 1.94 -4.73
N GLN A 156 15.09 0.70 -5.18
CA GLN A 156 16.18 -0.10 -4.65
C GLN A 156 17.52 0.53 -5.02
N SER A 157 18.34 0.78 -4.01
CA SER A 157 19.72 1.27 -4.18
C SER A 157 20.55 0.87 -2.95
N PRO A 158 21.86 0.64 -3.10
CA PRO A 158 22.75 0.51 -1.96
C PRO A 158 22.74 1.77 -1.09
N PHE A 159 22.91 1.59 0.22
CA PHE A 159 23.04 2.67 1.20
C PHE A 159 23.93 2.22 2.37
N ASN A 160 24.37 3.16 3.20
CA ASN A 160 25.20 2.87 4.37
C ASN A 160 24.41 3.14 5.65
N LEU A 161 24.54 2.25 6.63
CA LEU A 161 24.04 2.44 8.00
C LEU A 161 25.19 2.95 8.88
N GLY A 162 24.92 4.02 9.64
CA GLY A 162 25.89 4.66 10.52
C GLY A 162 26.95 5.50 9.80
N ASN A 163 28.11 5.67 10.44
CA ASN A 163 29.19 6.52 9.95
C ASN A 163 30.57 6.10 10.51
N ALA A 164 31.62 6.83 10.15
CA ALA A 164 33.00 6.59 10.58
C ALA A 164 33.44 7.44 11.80
N SER A 165 32.50 8.06 12.53
CA SER A 165 32.80 8.83 13.75
C SER A 165 32.82 7.94 14.99
N SER A 166 33.44 8.37 16.09
CA SER A 166 33.57 7.56 17.31
C SER A 166 32.35 7.64 18.25
N GLU A 167 31.14 7.83 17.74
CA GLU A 167 29.93 7.90 18.56
C GLU A 167 29.47 6.52 19.08
N PHE A 168 28.90 6.48 20.28
CA PHE A 168 28.39 5.26 20.91
C PHE A 168 27.12 4.76 20.20
N TYR A 169 26.95 3.44 20.13
CA TYR A 169 25.75 2.76 19.60
C TYR A 169 25.39 3.07 18.15
N LYS A 170 26.34 3.56 17.33
CA LYS A 170 26.13 3.65 15.88
C LYS A 170 26.04 2.25 15.27
N PHE A 171 25.28 2.15 14.18
CA PHE A 171 25.42 1.03 13.28
C PHE A 171 26.81 1.05 12.65
N ARG A 172 27.47 -0.10 12.64
CA ARG A 172 28.81 -0.25 12.09
C ARG A 172 29.04 -1.66 11.58
N ASP A 173 30.12 -1.81 10.82
CA ASP A 173 30.71 -3.13 10.60
C ASP A 173 31.18 -3.74 11.94
N GLY A 174 30.99 -5.05 12.10
CA GLY A 174 31.34 -5.74 13.33
C GLY A 174 32.84 -5.72 13.66
N ALA A 175 33.70 -5.80 12.64
CA ALA A 175 35.16 -5.86 12.83
C ALA A 175 35.83 -4.49 12.79
N THR A 176 35.19 -3.49 12.19
CA THR A 176 35.79 -2.15 11.98
C THR A 176 34.84 -1.05 12.43
N ASP A 177 35.39 0.04 13.00
CA ASP A 177 34.58 1.16 13.49
C ASP A 177 34.15 2.12 12.37
N THR A 178 33.53 1.57 11.32
CA THR A 178 33.07 2.28 10.13
C THR A 178 31.62 1.93 9.82
N TRP A 179 31.00 2.64 8.86
CA TRP A 179 29.63 2.38 8.43
C TRP A 179 29.44 0.94 7.92
N PHE A 180 28.21 0.45 8.00
CA PHE A 180 27.82 -0.85 7.45
C PHE A 180 27.17 -0.68 6.06
N PRO A 181 27.76 -1.20 4.97
CA PRO A 181 27.17 -1.10 3.64
C PRO A 181 26.05 -2.12 3.43
N VAL A 182 24.86 -1.64 3.08
CA VAL A 182 23.73 -2.44 2.62
C VAL A 182 23.71 -2.44 1.09
N THR A 183 24.00 -3.60 0.48
CA THR A 183 24.15 -3.73 -0.98
C THR A 183 23.04 -4.53 -1.65
N SER A 184 22.19 -5.20 -0.86
CA SER A 184 21.04 -5.96 -1.36
C SER A 184 19.93 -6.08 -0.30
N GLU A 185 18.82 -6.70 -0.69
CA GLU A 185 17.67 -7.02 0.16
C GLU A 185 17.82 -8.35 0.93
N ASN A 186 18.99 -8.99 0.83
CA ASN A 186 19.25 -10.23 1.55
C ASN A 186 19.27 -9.99 3.07
N ALA A 187 19.07 -11.07 3.83
CA ALA A 187 19.16 -11.01 5.29
C ALA A 187 20.51 -10.44 5.75
N ILE A 188 20.45 -9.49 6.69
CA ILE A 188 21.62 -8.87 7.30
C ILE A 188 21.99 -9.70 8.54
N ASN A 189 23.21 -10.23 8.55
CA ASN A 189 23.77 -10.90 9.73
C ASN A 189 24.17 -9.85 10.77
N CYS A 190 23.93 -10.12 12.05
CA CYS A 190 24.31 -9.24 13.15
C CYS A 190 25.43 -9.86 14.00
N GLY A 191 26.40 -9.07 14.44
CA GLY A 191 27.49 -9.52 15.33
C GLY A 191 28.83 -8.81 15.08
N THR A 192 29.86 -9.19 15.85
CA THR A 192 31.18 -8.54 15.86
C THR A 192 32.13 -9.00 14.75
N ALA A 193 31.72 -9.91 13.88
CA ALA A 193 32.52 -10.34 12.73
C ALA A 193 32.47 -9.30 11.59
N ALA A 194 33.49 -9.30 10.74
CA ALA A 194 33.52 -8.46 9.53
C ALA A 194 32.34 -8.82 8.62
N GLY A 195 31.66 -7.81 8.07
CA GLY A 195 30.49 -7.99 7.22
C GLY A 195 29.18 -8.27 7.97
N ASN A 196 29.19 -8.25 9.31
CA ASN A 196 27.98 -8.26 10.12
C ASN A 196 27.64 -6.85 10.63
N LEU A 197 26.35 -6.55 10.74
CA LEU A 197 25.84 -5.33 11.36
C LEU A 197 26.03 -5.41 12.88
N TYR A 198 26.64 -4.39 13.45
CA TYR A 198 26.87 -4.30 14.89
C TYR A 198 26.52 -2.91 15.43
N ALA A 199 26.19 -2.84 16.71
CA ALA A 199 26.03 -1.60 17.46
C ALA A 199 26.34 -1.88 18.93
N ASP A 200 27.27 -1.10 19.51
CA ASP A 200 27.68 -1.22 20.92
C ASP A 200 28.20 0.13 21.42
N ALA A 201 28.35 0.25 22.73
CA ALA A 201 29.16 1.32 23.29
C ALA A 201 30.62 1.07 22.92
N ASN A 202 31.27 2.06 22.28
CA ASN A 202 32.71 2.06 22.02
C ASN A 202 33.54 1.87 23.28
#